data_AF-A0A450U0W0-F1
#
_entry.id   AF-A0A450U0W0-F1
#
_cell.length_a   1.000
_cell.length_b   1.000
_cell.length_c   1.000
_cell.angle_alpha   90.00
_cell.angle_beta   90.00
_cell.angle_gamma   90.00
#
_symmetry.space_group_name_H-M   'P 1'
#
loop_
_entity.id
_entity.type
_entity.pdbx_description
1 polymer ?
#
loop_
_entity_poly.entity_id
_entity_poly.type
_entity_poly.pdbx_seq_one_letter_code
_entity_poly.pdbx_strand_id
1 'polypeptide(L)'
;ELSNGYPIYCAPAGDRHSRHNLTGGSLLDSDPDVQWAGVDAGFTPQPGILRAPDVCVASPPAEAGEWIPGVPPLAVEYADKGQNETDLKIKIQELLAAGTRYVWVVRLTGPQRVEVYTKNRPRRLLSATDTLEAPGILRNPIPVQALFDRKEAHRVTLRNLLQREGYEDLDAVRREGRTEGKIEGKIEGKIEGKIEGKAEGKIEGRIEGKAEGKIEGKLEGEREGRLKTQIAILLRILTTHGIVPGPETEARIRGCRDSEQLDTWIGKATANEWQGL
;
A
#
# COMPACT_ATOMS: atom_id res chain seq x y z
N GLU A 1 24.54 40.90 7.95
CA GLU A 1 25.02 40.89 6.55
C GLU A 1 26.20 41.86 6.37
N LEU A 2 26.89 41.83 5.21
CA LEU A 2 27.92 42.81 4.83
C LEU A 2 27.61 43.41 3.45
N SER A 3 27.73 44.73 3.31
CA SER A 3 27.66 45.45 2.03
C SER A 3 28.85 46.39 1.91
N ASN A 4 29.68 46.18 0.90
CA ASN A 4 30.92 46.93 0.67
C ASN A 4 31.81 47.05 1.92
N GLY A 5 31.89 45.97 2.70
CA GLY A 5 32.66 45.91 3.95
C GLY A 5 31.96 46.52 5.16
N TYR A 6 30.80 47.15 5.00
CA TYR A 6 30.01 47.70 6.11
C TYR A 6 29.04 46.66 6.67
N PRO A 7 29.02 46.47 8.00
CA PRO A 7 28.07 45.56 8.63
C PRO A 7 26.66 46.11 8.58
N ILE A 8 25.72 45.23 8.21
CA ILE A 8 24.29 45.48 8.23
C ILE A 8 23.70 44.65 9.36
N TYR A 9 23.03 45.33 10.29
CA TYR A 9 22.31 44.69 11.37
C TYR A 9 21.05 44.00 10.83
N CYS A 10 20.94 42.70 11.08
CA CYS A 10 19.78 41.88 10.73
C CYS A 10 19.02 41.57 12.02
N ALA A 11 17.84 42.16 12.19
CA ALA A 11 17.00 41.89 13.34
C ALA A 11 16.47 40.44 13.29
N PRO A 12 16.26 39.77 14.43
CA PRO A 12 15.61 38.46 14.46
C PRO A 12 14.22 38.49 13.81
N ALA A 13 13.86 37.38 13.18
CA ALA A 13 12.55 37.20 12.56
C ALA A 13 11.41 37.16 13.60
N GLY A 14 10.31 37.86 13.32
CA GLY A 14 9.06 37.72 14.06
C GLY A 14 8.32 36.40 13.76
N ASP A 15 7.17 36.20 14.38
CA ASP A 15 6.33 35.00 14.22
C ASP A 15 5.89 34.78 12.76
N ARG A 16 5.46 35.84 12.07
CA ARG A 16 5.01 35.75 10.67
C ARG A 16 6.18 35.41 9.75
N HIS A 17 7.28 36.15 9.88
CA HIS A 17 8.48 35.98 9.05
C HIS A 17 9.09 34.58 9.19
N SER A 18 9.33 34.13 10.43
CA SER A 18 9.89 32.80 10.70
C SER A 18 9.03 31.65 10.14
N ARG A 19 7.70 31.76 10.23
CA ARG A 19 6.77 30.79 9.65
C ARG A 19 6.84 30.75 8.12
N HIS A 20 7.00 31.91 7.48
CA HIS A 20 7.13 32.01 6.03
C HIS A 20 8.48 31.48 5.53
N ASN A 21 9.57 31.68 6.27
CA ASN A 21 10.87 31.07 5.98
C ASN A 21 10.79 29.54 6.02
N LEU A 22 10.16 28.97 7.05
CA LEU A 22 9.97 27.51 7.17
C LEU A 22 9.15 26.95 6.00
N THR A 23 7.96 27.51 5.77
CA THR A 23 7.04 26.97 4.76
C THR A 23 7.53 27.21 3.33
N GLY A 24 8.09 28.39 3.05
CA GLY A 24 8.69 28.71 1.75
C GLY A 24 9.95 27.89 1.47
N GLY A 25 10.78 27.68 2.48
CA GLY A 25 11.95 26.80 2.42
C GLY A 25 11.57 25.38 2.04
N SER A 26 10.69 24.73 2.82
CA SER A 26 10.24 23.36 2.53
C SER A 26 9.51 23.23 1.19
N LEU A 27 8.76 24.26 0.78
CA LEU A 27 8.11 24.27 -0.53
C LEU A 27 9.13 24.23 -1.66
N LEU A 28 10.14 25.11 -1.62
CA LEU A 28 11.14 25.21 -2.68
C LEU A 28 12.09 24.02 -2.68
N ASP A 29 12.55 23.59 -1.51
CA ASP A 29 13.44 22.42 -1.32
C ASP A 29 12.84 21.13 -1.90
N SER A 30 11.52 20.97 -1.74
CA SER A 30 10.83 19.78 -2.20
C SER A 30 10.79 19.62 -3.72
N ASP A 31 11.00 20.68 -4.51
CA ASP A 31 10.88 20.60 -5.96
C ASP A 31 11.86 19.56 -6.55
N PRO A 32 11.44 18.76 -7.56
CA PRO A 32 12.27 17.64 -8.02
C PRO A 32 13.59 18.04 -8.68
N ASP A 33 13.69 19.24 -9.26
CA ASP A 33 14.94 19.71 -9.85
C ASP A 33 15.86 20.37 -8.80
N VAL A 34 15.34 20.63 -7.60
CA VAL A 34 16.09 21.24 -6.50
C VAL A 34 16.96 20.21 -5.78
N GLN A 35 18.26 20.49 -5.76
CA GLN A 35 19.27 19.69 -5.08
C GLN A 35 19.55 20.19 -3.67
N TRP A 36 19.43 21.50 -3.45
CA TRP A 36 19.63 22.13 -2.16
C TRP A 36 18.88 23.47 -2.07
N ALA A 37 18.29 23.70 -0.91
CA ALA A 37 17.75 24.99 -0.51
C ALA A 37 18.23 25.35 0.89
N GLY A 38 18.22 26.65 1.20
CA GLY A 38 18.67 27.17 2.49
C GLY A 38 17.81 28.31 2.98
N VAL A 39 17.70 28.42 4.31
CA VAL A 39 17.11 29.55 5.02
C VAL A 39 18.23 30.34 5.66
N ASP A 40 18.24 31.66 5.47
CA ASP A 40 19.26 32.56 6.00
C ASP A 40 20.69 32.14 5.65
N ALA A 41 20.86 31.49 4.49
CA ALA A 41 22.16 30.98 4.05
C ALA A 41 23.06 32.13 3.58
N GLY A 42 24.22 32.29 4.22
CA GLY A 42 25.16 33.36 3.91
C GLY A 42 25.97 33.11 2.65
N PHE A 43 25.78 33.94 1.63
CA PHE A 43 26.52 33.94 0.37
C PHE A 43 27.51 35.09 0.27
N THR A 44 28.75 34.78 -0.14
CA THR A 44 29.86 35.72 -0.31
C THR A 44 30.36 35.72 -1.76
N PRO A 45 29.81 36.57 -2.64
CA PRO A 45 30.25 36.63 -4.04
C PRO A 45 31.62 37.28 -4.22
N GLN A 46 31.99 38.17 -3.31
CA GLN A 46 33.28 38.87 -3.32
C GLN A 46 33.60 39.39 -1.92
N PRO A 47 34.88 39.68 -1.60
CA PRO A 47 35.26 40.26 -0.32
C PRO A 47 34.45 41.52 0.01
N GLY A 48 33.95 41.58 1.25
CA GLY A 48 33.13 42.69 1.74
C GLY A 48 31.63 42.60 1.39
N ILE A 49 31.19 41.55 0.69
CA ILE A 49 29.76 41.27 0.45
C ILE A 49 29.39 39.96 1.12
N LEU A 50 28.38 39.99 1.98
CA LEU A 50 27.77 38.81 2.59
C LEU A 50 26.27 39.02 2.66
N ARG A 51 25.50 38.29 1.84
CA ARG A 51 24.04 38.37 1.79
C ARG A 51 23.41 37.04 2.17
N ALA A 52 22.34 37.10 2.96
CA ALA A 52 21.62 35.92 3.41
C ALA A 52 20.15 36.08 3.01
N PRO A 53 19.72 35.50 1.88
CA PRO A 53 18.31 35.48 1.53
C PRO A 53 17.48 34.71 2.57
N ASP A 54 16.24 35.15 2.81
CA ASP A 54 15.34 34.45 3.74
C ASP A 54 15.14 33.00 3.32
N VAL A 55 14.99 32.77 2.01
CA VAL A 55 15.01 31.44 1.41
C VAL A 55 15.79 31.50 0.10
N CYS A 56 16.56 30.46 -0.20
CA CYS A 56 17.29 30.34 -1.45
C CYS A 56 17.22 28.93 -2.02
N VAL A 57 17.42 28.81 -3.32
CA VAL A 57 17.69 27.56 -4.03
C VAL A 57 19.04 27.68 -4.70
N ALA A 58 19.92 26.70 -4.49
CA ALA A 58 21.27 26.67 -5.04
C ALA A 58 21.76 25.24 -5.25
N SER A 59 22.96 25.10 -5.81
CA SER A 59 23.69 23.84 -5.75
C SER A 59 24.15 23.57 -4.30
N PRO A 60 24.28 22.30 -3.89
CA PRO A 60 24.83 21.98 -2.58
C PRO A 60 26.19 22.65 -2.35
N PRO A 61 26.44 23.23 -1.17
CA PRO A 61 27.73 23.86 -0.87
C PRO A 61 28.86 22.81 -0.91
N ALA A 62 30.03 23.21 -1.43
CA ALA A 62 31.18 22.32 -1.55
C ALA A 62 31.79 21.91 -0.20
N GLU A 63 31.74 22.82 0.77
CA GLU A 63 32.26 22.63 2.12
C GLU A 63 31.19 22.98 3.16
N ALA A 64 31.05 22.13 4.18
CA ALA A 64 30.05 22.32 5.23
C ALA A 64 30.60 23.25 6.32
N GLY A 65 29.77 24.18 6.79
CA GLY A 65 30.08 25.06 7.94
C GLY A 65 30.74 26.39 7.61
N GLU A 66 30.97 26.69 6.33
CA GLU A 66 31.49 27.98 5.87
C GLU A 66 30.43 28.84 5.14
N TRP A 67 30.75 30.11 4.91
CA TRP A 67 29.95 30.97 4.04
C TRP A 67 30.08 30.54 2.57
N ILE A 68 28.95 30.52 1.86
CA ILE A 68 28.86 29.93 0.53
C ILE A 68 29.44 30.90 -0.52
N PRO A 69 30.47 30.53 -1.28
CA PRO A 69 30.99 31.39 -2.35
C PRO A 69 29.94 31.65 -3.44
N GLY A 70 29.95 32.87 -4.00
CA GLY A 70 29.05 33.23 -5.11
C GLY A 70 27.68 33.73 -4.64
N VAL A 71 26.62 33.36 -5.36
CA VAL A 71 25.23 33.73 -5.08
C VAL A 71 24.27 32.61 -5.47
N PRO A 72 23.08 32.52 -4.84
CA PRO A 72 22.09 31.55 -5.27
C PRO A 72 21.45 31.97 -6.59
N PRO A 73 21.14 31.03 -7.50
CA PRO A 73 20.40 31.33 -8.72
C PRO A 73 18.98 31.84 -8.45
N LEU A 74 18.34 31.42 -7.35
CA LEU A 74 17.05 31.95 -6.87
C LEU A 74 17.16 32.37 -5.41
N ALA A 75 16.84 33.63 -5.13
CA ALA A 75 16.71 34.20 -3.80
C ALA A 75 15.28 34.66 -3.54
N VAL A 76 14.79 34.48 -2.33
CA VAL A 76 13.47 34.89 -1.88
C VAL A 76 13.61 35.73 -0.61
N GLU A 77 12.92 36.86 -0.57
CA GLU A 77 12.82 37.76 0.58
C GLU A 77 11.35 37.92 0.96
N TYR A 78 11.03 37.76 2.25
CA TYR A 78 9.72 38.07 2.81
C TYR A 78 9.75 39.49 3.39
N ALA A 79 9.02 40.41 2.78
CA ALA A 79 8.97 41.80 3.23
C ALA A 79 7.67 42.06 4.01
N ASP A 80 7.77 42.18 5.33
CA ASP A 80 6.68 42.55 6.23
C ASP A 80 6.77 44.02 6.69
N LYS A 81 5.88 44.43 7.60
CA LYS A 81 5.84 45.75 8.20
C LYS A 81 7.17 46.08 8.87
N GLY A 82 7.76 47.23 8.50
CA GLY A 82 9.04 47.68 9.03
C GLY A 82 10.25 47.32 8.18
N GLN A 83 10.05 46.62 7.04
CA GLN A 83 11.11 46.39 6.07
C GLN A 83 11.76 47.71 5.62
N ASN A 84 13.09 47.77 5.69
CA ASN A 84 13.83 48.86 5.06
C ASN A 84 13.87 48.64 3.54
N GLU A 85 13.08 49.40 2.81
CA GLU A 85 12.97 49.31 1.34
C GLU A 85 14.26 49.74 0.62
N THR A 86 15.03 50.64 1.21
CA THR A 86 16.31 51.09 0.62
C THR A 86 17.32 49.95 0.69
N ASP A 87 17.48 49.34 1.87
CA ASP A 87 18.40 48.22 2.07
C ASP A 87 17.99 47.01 1.23
N LEU A 88 16.69 46.73 1.14
CA LEU A 88 16.16 45.66 0.29
C LEU A 88 16.49 45.92 -1.19
N LYS A 89 16.32 47.15 -1.68
CA LYS A 89 16.71 47.52 -3.05
C LYS A 89 18.20 47.28 -3.31
N ILE A 90 19.06 47.67 -2.37
CA ILE A 90 20.51 47.46 -2.47
C ILE A 90 20.81 45.96 -2.53
N LYS A 91 20.23 45.16 -1.63
CA LYS A 91 20.39 43.69 -1.60
C LYS A 91 19.98 43.05 -2.93
N ILE A 92 18.83 43.43 -3.48
CA ILE A 92 18.35 42.94 -4.79
C ILE A 92 19.37 43.29 -5.89
N GLN A 93 19.87 44.53 -5.92
CA GLN A 93 20.83 44.96 -6.92
C GLN A 93 22.15 44.21 -6.83
N GLU A 94 22.69 44.01 -5.62
CA GLU A 94 23.93 43.27 -5.40
C GLU A 94 23.80 41.80 -5.81
N LEU A 95 22.71 41.13 -5.42
CA LEU A 95 22.45 39.74 -5.82
C LEU A 95 22.36 39.58 -7.34
N LEU A 96 21.57 40.44 -8.02
CA LEU A 96 21.44 40.41 -9.48
C LEU A 96 22.74 40.78 -10.19
N ALA A 97 23.52 41.72 -9.64
CA ALA A 97 24.83 42.08 -10.19
C ALA A 97 25.80 40.90 -10.14
N ALA A 98 25.83 40.20 -9.00
CA ALA A 98 26.69 39.05 -8.74
C ALA A 98 26.26 37.75 -9.44
N GLY A 99 25.04 37.69 -10.00
CA GLY A 99 24.63 36.58 -10.89
C GLY A 99 23.36 35.83 -10.48
N THR A 100 22.67 36.24 -9.41
CA THR A 100 21.34 35.69 -9.08
C THR A 100 20.40 35.91 -10.27
N ARG A 101 19.72 34.84 -10.68
CA ARG A 101 18.85 34.86 -11.88
C ARG A 101 17.48 35.44 -11.55
N TYR A 102 16.96 35.09 -10.38
CA TYR A 102 15.66 35.54 -9.88
C TYR A 102 15.76 35.97 -8.42
N VAL A 103 15.24 37.15 -8.11
CA VAL A 103 14.93 37.56 -6.73
C VAL A 103 13.43 37.73 -6.61
N TRP A 104 12.79 36.98 -5.72
CA TRP A 104 11.37 37.07 -5.42
C TRP A 104 11.16 37.79 -4.10
N VAL A 105 10.48 38.93 -4.14
CA VAL A 105 10.09 39.63 -2.90
C VAL A 105 8.62 39.34 -2.64
N VAL A 106 8.36 38.56 -1.60
CA VAL A 106 7.01 38.21 -1.13
C VAL A 106 6.53 39.32 -0.20
N ARG A 107 5.54 40.09 -0.65
CA ARG A 107 5.02 41.23 0.11
C ARG A 107 3.95 40.75 1.08
N LEU A 108 4.27 40.69 2.38
CA LEU A 108 3.37 40.27 3.45
C LEU A 108 2.41 41.40 3.90
N THR A 109 2.61 42.61 3.39
CA THR A 109 1.78 43.79 3.63
C THR A 109 0.98 44.21 2.40
N GLY A 110 -0.23 44.71 2.64
CA GLY A 110 -1.17 45.07 1.57
C GLY A 110 -1.70 43.84 0.82
N PRO A 111 -2.10 43.99 -0.45
CA PRO A 111 -2.52 42.86 -1.27
C PRO A 111 -1.40 41.83 -1.41
N GLN A 112 -1.73 40.55 -1.22
CA GLN A 112 -0.81 39.41 -1.41
C GLN A 112 -0.28 39.43 -2.84
N ARG A 113 1.03 39.59 -2.96
CA ARG A 113 1.72 39.70 -4.23
C ARG A 113 3.19 39.34 -4.09
N VAL A 114 3.79 38.94 -5.20
CA VAL A 114 5.22 38.69 -5.32
C VAL A 114 5.79 39.59 -6.40
N GLU A 115 6.86 40.27 -6.06
CA GLU A 115 7.63 41.08 -6.99
C GLU A 115 8.79 40.24 -7.50
N VAL A 116 8.83 40.01 -8.81
CA VAL A 116 9.85 39.21 -9.47
C VAL A 116 10.85 40.13 -10.13
N TYR A 117 12.09 40.09 -9.65
CA TYR A 117 13.22 40.82 -10.17
C TYR A 117 14.14 39.87 -10.95
N THR A 118 14.53 40.30 -12.14
CA THR A 118 15.50 39.59 -13.00
C THR A 118 16.45 40.62 -13.59
N LYS A 119 17.68 40.21 -13.90
CA LYS A 119 18.72 41.12 -14.41
C LYS A 119 18.27 41.80 -15.70
N ASN A 120 18.40 43.13 -15.75
CA ASN A 120 18.12 43.96 -16.92
C ASN A 120 16.69 43.86 -17.48
N ARG A 121 15.70 43.48 -16.66
CA ARG A 121 14.28 43.47 -17.06
C ARG A 121 13.43 44.27 -16.07
N PRO A 122 12.29 44.83 -16.53
CA PRO A 122 11.36 45.47 -15.63
C PRO A 122 10.85 44.46 -14.60
N ARG A 123 10.69 44.94 -13.36
CA ARG A 123 10.07 44.18 -12.27
C ARG A 123 8.68 43.72 -12.68
N ARG A 124 8.40 42.43 -12.52
CA ARG A 124 7.07 41.86 -12.72
C ARG A 124 6.33 41.79 -11.38
N LEU A 125 5.03 42.07 -11.39
CA LEU A 125 4.17 41.96 -10.22
C LEU A 125 3.17 40.84 -10.44
N LEU A 126 3.18 39.84 -9.55
CA LEU A 126 2.27 38.71 -9.58
C LEU A 126 1.36 38.76 -8.36
N SER A 127 0.07 38.62 -8.58
CA SER A 127 -0.97 38.57 -7.56
C SER A 127 -1.13 37.16 -6.99
N ALA A 128 -1.94 37.02 -5.95
CA ALA A 128 -2.25 35.75 -5.31
C ALA A 128 -2.76 34.64 -6.26
N THR A 129 -3.42 35.01 -7.36
CA THR A 129 -3.98 34.07 -8.35
C THR A 129 -2.99 33.64 -9.43
N ASP A 130 -1.84 34.29 -9.51
CA ASP A 130 -0.82 34.00 -10.50
C ASP A 130 0.10 32.85 -10.07
N THR A 131 0.92 32.38 -11.01
CA THR A 131 1.96 31.37 -10.79
C THR A 131 3.36 31.96 -11.01
N LEU A 132 4.28 31.57 -10.14
CA LEU A 132 5.70 31.84 -10.22
C LEU A 132 6.41 30.71 -10.95
N GLU A 133 7.41 31.10 -11.75
CA GLU A 133 8.26 30.18 -12.49
C GLU A 133 9.72 30.63 -12.37
N ALA A 134 10.62 29.67 -12.27
CA ALA A 134 12.06 29.88 -12.37
C ALA A 134 12.69 28.81 -13.28
N PRO A 135 12.53 28.93 -14.62
CA PRO A 135 13.00 27.92 -15.56
C PRO A 135 14.49 27.60 -15.40
N GLY A 136 14.82 26.30 -15.38
CA GLY A 136 16.18 25.81 -15.15
C GLY A 136 16.67 26.03 -13.71
N ILE A 137 15.75 26.15 -12.74
CA ILE A 137 16.00 26.12 -11.29
C ILE A 137 14.92 25.26 -10.65
N LEU A 138 13.66 25.55 -10.96
CA LEU A 138 12.50 24.80 -10.51
C LEU A 138 11.89 24.04 -11.69
N ARG A 139 11.48 22.81 -11.44
CA ARG A 139 10.74 22.00 -12.40
C ARG A 139 9.30 22.48 -12.51
N ASN A 140 8.67 22.71 -11.36
CA ASN A 140 7.25 23.00 -11.31
C ASN A 140 6.98 24.49 -11.05
N PRO A 141 5.88 25.04 -11.62
CA PRO A 141 5.40 26.35 -11.23
C PRO A 141 4.85 26.32 -9.79
N ILE A 142 4.96 27.48 -9.13
CA ILE A 142 4.52 27.70 -7.75
C ILE A 142 3.35 28.67 -7.75
N PRO A 143 2.14 28.28 -7.32
CA PRO A 143 1.07 29.24 -7.07
C PRO A 143 1.53 30.32 -6.08
N VAL A 144 1.33 31.61 -6.40
CA VAL A 144 1.74 32.70 -5.50
C VAL A 144 1.11 32.53 -4.12
N GLN A 145 -0.15 32.09 -4.06
CA GLN A 145 -0.86 31.78 -2.82
C GLN A 145 -0.08 30.83 -1.89
N ALA A 146 0.71 29.90 -2.43
CA ALA A 146 1.45 28.91 -1.65
C ALA A 146 2.60 29.52 -0.81
N LEU A 147 3.03 30.75 -1.12
CA LEU A 147 3.99 31.48 -0.28
C LEU A 147 3.32 32.20 0.92
N PHE A 148 1.99 32.25 0.95
CA PHE A 148 1.21 32.90 2.01
C PHE A 148 0.38 31.91 2.83
N ASP A 149 -0.21 30.91 2.18
CA ASP A 149 -1.11 29.92 2.78
C ASP A 149 -0.41 28.58 3.00
N ARG A 150 -0.41 28.13 4.26
CA ARG A 150 0.26 26.88 4.66
C ARG A 150 -0.33 25.63 3.99
N LYS A 151 -1.65 25.59 3.78
CA LYS A 151 -2.31 24.43 3.19
C LYS A 151 -1.95 24.32 1.71
N GLU A 152 -1.93 25.44 0.99
CA GLU A 152 -1.46 25.48 -0.39
C GLU A 152 0.04 25.16 -0.47
N ALA A 153 0.86 25.63 0.48
CA ALA A 153 2.27 25.25 0.56
C ALA A 153 2.44 23.73 0.69
N HIS A 154 1.73 23.11 1.63
CA HIS A 154 1.77 21.66 1.83
C HIS A 154 1.28 20.87 0.61
N ARG A 155 0.30 21.38 -0.15
CA ARG A 155 -0.16 20.75 -1.39
C ARG A 155 0.94 20.73 -2.44
N VAL A 156 1.65 21.85 -2.60
CA VAL A 156 2.81 21.94 -3.51
C VAL A 156 3.93 21.00 -3.04
N THR A 157 4.26 21.02 -1.74
CA THR A 157 5.27 20.12 -1.17
C THR A 157 4.92 18.65 -1.41
N LEU A 158 3.68 18.24 -1.13
CA LEU A 158 3.24 16.85 -1.36
C LEU A 158 3.38 16.45 -2.83
N ARG A 159 2.90 17.30 -3.75
CA ARG A 159 3.05 17.06 -5.20
C ARG A 159 4.51 16.86 -5.56
N ASN A 160 5.39 17.75 -5.10
CA ASN A 160 6.80 17.69 -5.44
C ASN A 160 7.49 16.44 -4.84
N LEU A 161 7.19 16.07 -3.59
CA LEU A 161 7.73 14.86 -2.96
C LEU A 161 7.27 13.58 -3.69
N LEU A 162 6.00 13.49 -4.07
CA LEU A 162 5.49 12.37 -4.89
C LEU A 162 6.27 12.25 -6.20
N GLN A 163 6.53 13.38 -6.83
CA GLN A 163 7.28 13.45 -8.08
C GLN A 163 8.77 13.08 -7.94
N ARG A 164 9.37 13.28 -6.76
CA ARG A 164 10.72 12.78 -6.45
C ARG A 164 10.74 11.27 -6.32
N GLU A 165 9.66 10.69 -5.79
CA GLU A 165 9.46 9.24 -5.70
C GLU A 165 8.94 8.62 -7.01
N GLY A 166 8.89 9.38 -8.11
CA GLY A 166 8.47 8.89 -9.43
C GLY A 166 6.96 8.87 -9.68
N TYR A 167 6.16 9.41 -8.77
CA TYR A 167 4.70 9.53 -8.91
C TYR A 167 4.29 10.90 -9.45
N GLU A 168 3.41 10.92 -10.45
CA GLU A 168 2.86 12.17 -10.98
C GLU A 168 2.04 12.94 -9.92
N ASP A 169 1.21 12.20 -9.18
CA ASP A 169 0.31 12.70 -8.16
C ASP A 169 -0.12 11.59 -7.17
N LEU A 170 -0.99 11.93 -6.22
CA LEU A 170 -1.50 10.99 -5.21
C LEU A 170 -2.42 9.91 -5.82
N ASP A 171 -3.07 10.20 -6.95
CA ASP A 171 -3.96 9.24 -7.60
C ASP A 171 -3.16 8.17 -8.36
N ALA A 172 -1.95 8.48 -8.83
CA ALA A 172 -0.99 7.48 -9.30
C ALA A 172 -0.67 6.45 -8.20
N VAL A 173 -0.28 6.92 -7.01
CA VAL A 173 0.00 6.04 -5.84
C VAL A 173 -1.22 5.16 -5.51
N ARG A 174 -2.42 5.77 -5.48
CA ARG A 174 -3.66 5.03 -5.18
C ARG A 174 -4.01 3.98 -6.23
N ARG A 175 -3.74 4.24 -7.51
CA ARG A 175 -3.97 3.28 -8.60
C ARG A 175 -3.04 2.08 -8.47
N GLU A 176 -1.78 2.32 -8.16
CA GLU A 176 -0.79 1.27 -7.92
C GLU A 176 -1.21 0.38 -6.75
N GLY A 177 -1.43 0.96 -5.56
CA GLY A 177 -1.83 0.19 -4.38
C GLY A 177 -3.15 -0.58 -4.55
N ARG A 178 -4.12 -0.03 -5.32
CA ARG A 178 -5.36 -0.78 -5.68
C ARG A 178 -5.08 -1.98 -6.57
N THR A 179 -4.09 -1.89 -7.43
CA THR A 179 -3.71 -2.98 -8.35
C THR A 179 -3.01 -4.07 -7.58
N GLU A 180 -2.03 -3.71 -6.74
CA GLU A 180 -1.30 -4.62 -5.86
C GLU A 180 -2.27 -5.36 -4.91
N GLY A 181 -3.09 -4.63 -4.17
CA GLY A 181 -4.03 -5.24 -3.22
C GLY A 181 -5.06 -6.18 -3.89
N LYS A 182 -5.44 -5.92 -5.15
CA LYS A 182 -6.30 -6.83 -5.92
C LYS A 182 -5.58 -8.11 -6.32
N ILE A 183 -4.29 -8.04 -6.60
CA ILE A 183 -3.47 -9.21 -6.96
C ILE A 183 -3.23 -10.05 -5.71
N GLU A 184 -2.77 -9.43 -4.63
CA GLU A 184 -2.52 -10.07 -3.35
C GLU A 184 -3.79 -10.76 -2.83
N GLY A 185 -4.90 -10.04 -2.73
CA GLY A 185 -6.16 -10.62 -2.23
C GLY A 185 -6.71 -11.76 -3.10
N LYS A 186 -6.45 -11.76 -4.41
CA LYS A 186 -6.82 -12.89 -5.29
C LYS A 186 -5.94 -14.11 -5.07
N ILE A 187 -4.65 -13.92 -4.81
CA ILE A 187 -3.70 -15.00 -4.55
C ILE A 187 -4.00 -15.63 -3.19
N GLU A 188 -4.12 -14.81 -2.15
CA GLU A 188 -4.44 -15.23 -0.79
C GLU A 188 -5.76 -15.99 -0.76
N GLY A 189 -6.85 -15.39 -1.27
CA GLY A 189 -8.15 -16.05 -1.28
C GLY A 189 -8.19 -17.36 -2.07
N LYS A 190 -7.39 -17.51 -3.14
CA LYS A 190 -7.26 -18.78 -3.86
C LYS A 190 -6.52 -19.85 -3.07
N ILE A 191 -5.48 -19.46 -2.34
CA ILE A 191 -4.68 -20.39 -1.53
C ILE A 191 -5.49 -20.85 -0.33
N GLU A 192 -6.08 -19.90 0.41
CA GLU A 192 -6.93 -20.18 1.57
C GLU A 192 -8.11 -21.07 1.17
N GLY A 193 -8.89 -20.67 0.16
CA GLY A 193 -10.04 -21.46 -0.28
C GLY A 193 -9.66 -22.86 -0.77
N LYS A 194 -8.47 -23.06 -1.35
CA LYS A 194 -7.99 -24.39 -1.75
C LYS A 194 -7.57 -25.25 -0.56
N ILE A 195 -6.95 -24.65 0.46
CA ILE A 195 -6.54 -25.36 1.68
C ILE A 195 -7.78 -25.74 2.49
N GLU A 196 -8.68 -24.78 2.73
CA GLU A 196 -9.93 -24.98 3.47
C GLU A 196 -10.80 -26.02 2.77
N GLY A 197 -11.11 -25.83 1.49
CA GLY A 197 -11.95 -26.77 0.74
C GLY A 197 -11.37 -28.19 0.67
N LYS A 198 -10.04 -28.33 0.63
CA LYS A 198 -9.39 -29.66 0.67
C LYS A 198 -9.44 -30.29 2.06
N ALA A 199 -9.32 -29.48 3.13
CA ALA A 199 -9.40 -29.96 4.50
C ALA A 199 -10.84 -30.40 4.84
N GLU A 200 -11.82 -29.55 4.51
CA GLU A 200 -13.24 -29.82 4.69
C GLU A 200 -13.67 -31.07 3.91
N GLY A 201 -13.41 -31.12 2.60
CA GLY A 201 -13.79 -32.27 1.78
C GLY A 201 -13.12 -33.59 2.24
N LYS A 202 -11.92 -33.54 2.82
CA LYS A 202 -11.25 -34.72 3.39
C LYS A 202 -11.89 -35.18 4.70
N ILE A 203 -12.37 -34.24 5.53
CA ILE A 203 -13.06 -34.55 6.78
C ILE A 203 -14.43 -35.13 6.46
N GLU A 204 -15.22 -34.45 5.62
CA GLU A 204 -16.56 -34.90 5.22
C GLU A 204 -16.52 -36.28 4.57
N GLY A 205 -15.70 -36.47 3.54
CA GLY A 205 -15.60 -37.77 2.86
C GLY A 205 -15.12 -38.90 3.78
N ARG A 206 -14.34 -38.60 4.82
CA ARG A 206 -13.93 -39.60 5.83
C ARG A 206 -15.04 -39.95 6.80
N ILE A 207 -15.89 -38.99 7.16
CA ILE A 207 -17.03 -39.22 8.06
C ILE A 207 -18.10 -40.01 7.31
N GLU A 208 -18.48 -39.57 6.12
CA GLU A 208 -19.49 -40.24 5.28
C GLU A 208 -19.07 -41.65 4.93
N GLY A 209 -17.88 -41.85 4.34
CA GLY A 209 -17.42 -43.19 3.96
C GLY A 209 -17.28 -44.16 5.15
N LYS A 210 -16.97 -43.66 6.36
CA LYS A 210 -16.97 -44.49 7.57
C LYS A 210 -18.37 -44.85 8.04
N ALA A 211 -19.32 -43.92 7.95
CA ALA A 211 -20.70 -44.15 8.35
C ALA A 211 -21.37 -45.16 7.40
N GLU A 212 -21.22 -44.95 6.09
CA GLU A 212 -21.74 -45.85 5.05
C GLU A 212 -21.13 -47.25 5.18
N GLY A 213 -19.80 -47.37 5.21
CA GLY A 213 -19.15 -48.68 5.34
C GLY A 213 -19.50 -49.43 6.63
N LYS A 214 -19.80 -48.71 7.72
CA LYS A 214 -20.27 -49.32 8.97
C LYS A 214 -21.71 -49.83 8.86
N ILE A 215 -22.58 -49.10 8.17
CA ILE A 215 -23.98 -49.51 7.95
C ILE A 215 -24.02 -50.71 7.01
N GLU A 216 -23.34 -50.64 5.87
CA GLU A 216 -23.27 -51.74 4.90
C GLU A 216 -22.66 -53.00 5.51
N GLY A 217 -21.51 -52.89 6.17
CA GLY A 217 -20.87 -54.04 6.81
C GLY A 217 -21.71 -54.67 7.92
N LYS A 218 -22.49 -53.87 8.65
CA LYS A 218 -23.42 -54.39 9.67
C LYS A 218 -24.59 -55.13 9.03
N LEU A 219 -25.22 -54.55 8.00
CA LEU A 219 -26.33 -55.17 7.27
C LEU A 219 -25.90 -56.48 6.59
N GLU A 220 -24.74 -56.48 5.95
CA GLU A 220 -24.19 -57.68 5.31
C GLU A 220 -23.86 -58.76 6.34
N GLY A 221 -23.24 -58.38 7.46
CA GLY A 221 -22.94 -59.30 8.56
C GLY A 221 -24.20 -59.89 9.22
N GLU A 222 -25.25 -59.09 9.43
CA GLU A 222 -26.55 -59.55 9.93
C GLU A 222 -27.21 -60.53 8.95
N ARG A 223 -27.17 -60.24 7.64
CA ARG A 223 -27.70 -61.12 6.60
C ARG A 223 -26.95 -62.44 6.55
N GLU A 224 -25.61 -62.42 6.53
CA GLU A 224 -24.80 -63.65 6.56
C GLU A 224 -25.04 -64.46 7.84
N GLY A 225 -25.14 -63.80 8.99
CA GLY A 225 -25.45 -64.42 10.27
C GLY A 225 -26.79 -65.15 10.23
N ARG A 226 -27.83 -64.49 9.72
CA ARG A 226 -29.17 -65.08 9.55
C ARG A 226 -29.15 -66.31 8.65
N LEU A 227 -28.49 -66.24 7.50
CA LEU A 227 -28.35 -67.38 6.58
C LEU A 227 -27.65 -68.57 7.26
N LYS A 228 -26.54 -68.32 7.97
CA LYS A 228 -25.82 -69.37 8.72
C LYS A 228 -26.72 -70.04 9.76
N THR A 229 -27.52 -69.24 10.49
CA THR A 229 -28.46 -69.77 11.48
C THR A 229 -29.57 -70.59 10.84
N GLN A 230 -30.18 -70.11 9.75
CA GLN A 230 -31.20 -70.86 9.01
C GLN A 230 -30.67 -72.20 8.48
N ILE A 231 -29.47 -72.20 7.89
CA ILE A 231 -28.78 -73.41 7.44
C ILE A 231 -28.59 -74.40 8.60
N ALA A 232 -28.09 -73.93 9.75
CA ALA A 232 -27.87 -74.76 10.93
C ALA A 232 -29.18 -75.35 11.47
N ILE A 233 -30.25 -74.55 11.51
CA ILE A 233 -31.59 -75.00 11.93
C ILE A 233 -32.11 -76.09 10.99
N LEU A 234 -32.05 -75.86 9.67
CA LEU A 234 -32.50 -76.82 8.66
C LEU A 234 -31.79 -78.17 8.83
N LEU A 235 -30.46 -78.17 8.89
CA LEU A 235 -29.67 -79.39 9.05
C LEU A 235 -29.97 -80.11 10.38
N ARG A 236 -30.26 -79.36 11.45
CA ARG A 236 -30.65 -79.94 12.73
C ARG A 236 -32.00 -80.64 12.65
N ILE A 237 -32.99 -80.00 12.04
CA ILE A 237 -34.34 -80.56 11.84
C ILE A 237 -34.25 -81.84 11.01
N LEU A 238 -33.52 -81.83 9.89
CA LEU A 238 -33.32 -83.02 9.05
C LEU A 238 -32.73 -84.19 9.86
N THR A 239 -31.68 -83.91 10.65
CA THR A 239 -31.08 -84.91 11.56
C THR A 239 -32.09 -85.45 12.59
N THR A 240 -32.93 -84.59 13.19
CA THR A 240 -33.96 -85.01 14.16
C THR A 240 -35.01 -85.93 13.53
N HIS A 241 -35.34 -85.71 12.25
CA HIS A 241 -36.25 -86.58 11.50
C HIS A 241 -35.57 -87.83 10.92
N GLY A 242 -34.30 -88.10 11.24
CA GLY A 242 -33.55 -89.25 10.76
C GLY A 242 -33.14 -89.15 9.28
N ILE A 243 -33.22 -87.97 8.68
CA ILE A 243 -32.84 -87.71 7.28
C ILE A 243 -31.39 -87.26 7.26
N VAL A 244 -30.52 -88.07 6.64
CA VAL A 244 -29.13 -87.70 6.37
C VAL A 244 -29.05 -87.21 4.92
N PRO A 245 -28.84 -85.89 4.67
CA PRO A 245 -28.70 -85.37 3.31
C PRO A 245 -27.46 -85.98 2.64
N GLY A 246 -27.56 -86.30 1.35
CA GLY A 246 -26.37 -86.65 0.57
C GLY A 246 -25.41 -85.47 0.40
N PRO A 247 -24.14 -85.71 -0.02
CA PRO A 247 -23.12 -84.67 -0.11
C PRO A 247 -23.52 -83.48 -0.99
N GLU A 248 -24.22 -83.72 -2.10
CA GLU A 248 -24.71 -82.69 -3.01
C GLU A 248 -25.83 -81.84 -2.39
N THR A 249 -26.76 -82.47 -1.68
CA THR A 249 -27.85 -81.79 -0.97
C THR A 249 -27.31 -80.94 0.18
N GLU A 250 -26.36 -81.46 0.94
CA GLU A 250 -25.71 -80.70 2.02
C GLU A 250 -24.92 -79.50 1.46
N ALA A 251 -24.21 -79.67 0.34
CA ALA A 251 -23.52 -78.58 -0.35
C ALA A 251 -24.51 -77.51 -0.85
N ARG A 252 -25.65 -77.91 -1.43
CA ARG A 252 -26.71 -76.97 -1.85
C ARG A 252 -27.33 -76.21 -0.68
N ILE A 253 -27.56 -76.88 0.46
CA ILE A 253 -28.06 -76.23 1.68
C ILE A 253 -27.05 -75.21 2.20
N ARG A 254 -25.78 -75.62 2.39
CA ARG A 254 -24.73 -74.75 2.94
C ARG A 254 -24.33 -73.61 1.99
N GLY A 255 -24.47 -73.81 0.68
CA GLY A 255 -24.20 -72.82 -0.35
C GLY A 255 -25.36 -71.85 -0.61
N CYS A 256 -26.54 -72.08 -0.04
CA CYS A 256 -27.70 -71.24 -0.25
C CYS A 256 -27.46 -69.81 0.29
N ARG A 257 -27.76 -68.81 -0.53
CA ARG A 257 -27.67 -67.38 -0.20
C ARG A 257 -29.02 -66.69 -0.13
N ASP A 258 -30.10 -67.44 -0.34
CA ASP A 258 -31.47 -66.97 -0.30
C ASP A 258 -32.13 -67.38 1.02
N SER A 259 -32.49 -66.37 1.82
CA SER A 259 -33.08 -66.55 3.14
C SER A 259 -34.51 -67.09 3.06
N GLU A 260 -35.28 -66.67 2.06
CA GLU A 260 -36.66 -67.14 1.86
C GLU A 260 -36.69 -68.58 1.36
N GLN A 261 -35.72 -68.95 0.52
CA GLN A 261 -35.54 -70.33 0.10
C GLN A 261 -35.19 -71.24 1.28
N LEU A 262 -34.31 -70.80 2.18
CA LEU A 262 -33.99 -71.54 3.40
C LEU A 262 -35.22 -71.66 4.34
N ASP A 263 -36.01 -70.60 4.53
CA ASP A 263 -37.23 -70.66 5.33
C ASP A 263 -38.27 -71.64 4.74
N THR A 264 -38.39 -71.66 3.41
CA THR A 264 -39.25 -72.62 2.69
C THR A 264 -38.79 -74.06 2.95
N TRP A 265 -37.48 -74.31 2.88
CA TRP A 265 -36.88 -75.61 3.16
C TRP A 265 -37.08 -76.02 4.62
N ILE A 266 -36.86 -75.11 5.58
CA ILE A 266 -37.13 -75.34 6.99
C ILE A 266 -38.60 -75.73 7.19
N GLY A 267 -39.54 -75.01 6.58
CA GLY A 267 -40.97 -75.31 6.63
C GLY A 267 -41.30 -76.74 6.17
N LYS A 268 -40.79 -77.14 5.01
CA LYS A 268 -40.95 -78.51 4.49
C LYS A 268 -40.35 -79.57 5.41
N ALA A 269 -39.16 -79.30 5.96
CA ALA A 269 -38.50 -80.20 6.89
C ALA A 269 -39.30 -80.36 8.20
N THR A 270 -39.86 -79.28 8.75
CA THR A 270 -40.71 -79.34 9.96
C THR A 270 -42.05 -80.04 9.73
N ALA A 271 -42.63 -79.92 8.54
CA ALA A 271 -43.90 -80.57 8.20
C ALA A 271 -43.76 -82.07 7.86
N ASN A 272 -42.54 -82.63 7.93
CA ASN A 272 -42.22 -83.98 7.45
C ASN A 272 -42.51 -84.19 5.94
N GLU A 273 -42.55 -83.11 5.16
CA GLU A 273 -42.80 -83.12 3.71
C GLU A 273 -41.50 -83.03 2.89
N TRP A 274 -40.36 -83.32 3.52
CA TRP A 274 -39.06 -83.26 2.86
C TRP A 274 -38.86 -84.43 1.90
N GLN A 275 -38.83 -84.14 0.60
CA GLN A 275 -38.61 -85.15 -0.46
C GLN A 275 -37.23 -85.06 -1.13
N GLY A 276 -36.33 -84.20 -0.61
CA GLY A 276 -35.06 -83.86 -1.26
C GLY A 276 -35.09 -82.48 -1.92
N LEU A 277 -33.95 -82.07 -2.48
CA LEU A 277 -33.74 -80.80 -3.19
C LEU A 277 -33.49 -80.99 -4.68
#